data_AF-A0A482WCL3-F1
#
_entry.id   AF-A0A482WCL3-F1
#
_cell.length_a   1.000
_cell.length_b   1.000
_cell.length_c   1.000
_cell.angle_alpha   90.00
_cell.angle_beta   90.00
_cell.angle_gamma   90.00
#
_symmetry.space_group_name_H-M   'P 1'
#
loop_
_entity.id
_entity.type
_entity.pdbx_description
1 polymer ?
#
loop_
_entity_poly.entity_id
_entity_poly.type
_entity_poly.pdbx_seq_one_letter_code
_entity_poly.pdbx_strand_id
1 'polypeptide(L)'
;MKCLILFQIFVVAVIGSEAELQDFAKANNLFTASLYNIESAVEESLSILKANCQYTLHIANKMYVQDDFPINDSFTRDAVEIFHAGIENVDFNKSTEAAGKINEWVEKQTKNKIKNVMDPAILDEYTRVVLVNAIYFKGNWSNPFSEFRTIKKRFFETKNDFIEVDTMHRYSGKFNFYESPELDAKFLEMPYKGDGLSMTIVLPNDIEGLASLERQIGKVFEPQNLEIEEVNVALPKFKIENTLELTSVLKA
;
A
#
# COMPACT_ATOMS: atom_id res chain seq x y z
N MET A 1 0.83 4.53 -2.76
CA MET A 1 1.75 3.71 -1.94
C MET A 1 1.40 2.21 -1.94
N LYS A 2 0.18 1.78 -1.58
CA LYS A 2 -0.21 0.34 -1.69
C LYS A 2 -0.02 -0.25 -3.11
N CYS A 3 -0.47 0.47 -4.14
CA CYS A 3 -0.34 0.03 -5.53
C CYS A 3 1.12 -0.12 -5.98
N LEU A 4 2.00 0.82 -5.57
CA LEU A 4 3.42 0.80 -5.93
C LEU A 4 4.19 -0.36 -5.27
N ILE A 5 3.84 -0.73 -4.03
CA ILE A 5 4.56 -1.78 -3.31
C ILE A 5 4.06 -3.18 -3.72
N LEU A 6 2.75 -3.33 -4.01
CA LEU A 6 2.23 -4.55 -4.65
C LEU A 6 2.86 -4.76 -6.03
N PHE A 7 3.03 -3.67 -6.78
CA PHE A 7 3.74 -3.69 -8.06
C PHE A 7 5.20 -4.16 -7.89
N GLN A 8 5.93 -3.66 -6.90
CA GLN A 8 7.32 -4.09 -6.64
C GLN A 8 7.47 -5.58 -6.37
N ILE A 9 6.63 -6.16 -5.49
CA ILE A 9 6.70 -7.60 -5.18
C ILE A 9 6.27 -8.45 -6.37
N PHE A 10 5.27 -8.00 -7.11
CA PHE A 10 4.84 -8.73 -8.29
C PHE A 10 5.94 -8.69 -9.36
N VAL A 11 6.62 -7.56 -9.57
CA VAL A 11 7.78 -7.47 -10.46
C VAL A 11 8.91 -8.42 -10.02
N VAL A 12 9.21 -8.54 -8.71
CA VAL A 12 10.17 -9.55 -8.20
C VAL A 12 9.77 -10.98 -8.58
N ALA A 13 8.49 -11.31 -8.41
CA ALA A 13 7.99 -12.65 -8.73
C ALA A 13 8.08 -12.95 -10.24
N VAL A 14 7.81 -11.96 -11.08
CA VAL A 14 7.80 -12.10 -12.54
C VAL A 14 9.21 -12.09 -13.13
N ILE A 15 10.19 -11.44 -12.51
CA ILE A 15 11.60 -11.48 -12.98
C ILE A 15 12.20 -12.89 -12.85
N GLY A 16 11.67 -13.72 -11.96
CA GLY A 16 12.06 -15.14 -11.85
C GLY A 16 11.62 -16.00 -13.05
N SER A 17 10.68 -15.53 -13.86
CA SER A 17 10.16 -16.20 -15.05
C SER A 17 10.30 -15.30 -16.28
N GLU A 18 11.44 -15.41 -16.98
CA GLU A 18 11.78 -14.63 -18.17
C GLU A 18 10.66 -14.63 -19.25
N ALA A 19 9.85 -15.71 -19.30
CA ALA A 19 8.70 -15.85 -20.19
C ALA A 19 7.43 -15.11 -19.75
N GLU A 20 7.19 -14.90 -18.44
CA GLU A 20 5.96 -14.24 -17.92
C GLU A 20 6.12 -12.72 -17.81
N LEU A 21 7.37 -12.23 -17.80
CA LEU A 21 7.73 -10.81 -17.82
C LEU A 21 7.11 -10.04 -18.98
N GLN A 22 7.11 -10.62 -20.18
CA GLN A 22 6.52 -9.98 -21.36
C GLN A 22 4.99 -9.93 -21.30
N ASP A 23 4.35 -10.98 -20.80
CA ASP A 23 2.89 -11.02 -20.71
C ASP A 23 2.36 -10.17 -19.55
N PHE A 24 3.11 -10.08 -18.45
CA PHE A 24 2.84 -9.12 -17.37
C PHE A 24 2.99 -7.67 -17.83
N ALA A 25 4.04 -7.36 -18.61
CA ALA A 25 4.25 -6.04 -19.16
C ALA A 25 3.12 -5.63 -20.13
N LYS A 26 2.56 -6.58 -20.90
CA LYS A 26 1.36 -6.38 -21.72
C LYS A 26 0.13 -6.11 -20.86
N ALA A 27 -0.11 -6.94 -19.85
CA ALA A 27 -1.31 -6.87 -19.00
C ALA A 27 -1.42 -5.57 -18.19
N ASN A 28 -0.28 -4.96 -17.82
CA ASN A 28 -0.24 -3.75 -17.00
C ASN A 28 0.05 -2.47 -17.79
N ASN A 29 -0.05 -2.49 -19.12
CA ASN A 29 0.29 -1.36 -19.99
C ASN A 29 1.69 -0.78 -19.73
N LEU A 30 2.64 -1.61 -19.28
CA LEU A 30 4.04 -1.20 -19.02
C LEU A 30 4.87 -1.07 -20.31
N PHE A 31 4.24 -1.15 -21.48
CA PHE A 31 4.87 -1.23 -22.81
C PHE A 31 5.73 -0.04 -23.23
N THR A 32 5.91 0.97 -22.38
CA THR A 32 6.78 2.12 -22.64
C THR A 32 8.08 2.13 -21.83
N ALA A 33 8.27 1.20 -20.88
CA ALA A 33 9.47 1.15 -20.03
C ALA A 33 10.31 -0.10 -20.31
N SER A 34 11.60 0.06 -20.60
CA SER A 34 12.55 -1.07 -20.57
C SER A 34 12.69 -1.58 -19.13
N LEU A 35 13.16 -2.82 -18.94
CA LEU A 35 13.48 -3.37 -17.61
C LEU A 35 14.33 -2.39 -16.78
N TYR A 36 15.35 -1.79 -17.40
CA TYR A 36 16.18 -0.73 -16.83
C TYR A 36 15.39 0.49 -16.30
N ASN A 37 14.32 0.88 -17.00
CA ASN A 37 13.46 1.98 -16.57
C ASN A 37 12.58 1.60 -15.37
N ILE A 38 12.19 0.32 -15.24
CA ILE A 38 11.43 -0.18 -14.08
C ILE A 38 12.31 -0.21 -12.84
N GLU A 39 13.53 -0.75 -12.96
CA GLU A 39 14.52 -0.81 -11.87
C GLU A 39 14.82 0.58 -11.33
N SER A 40 15.18 1.52 -12.22
CA SER A 40 15.49 2.90 -11.86
C SER A 40 14.29 3.61 -11.22
N ALA A 41 13.07 3.41 -11.74
CA ALA A 41 11.87 4.03 -11.18
C ALA A 41 11.51 3.46 -9.78
N VAL A 42 11.75 2.17 -9.56
CA VAL A 42 11.57 1.51 -8.26
C VAL A 42 12.58 2.04 -7.25
N GLU A 43 13.86 2.11 -7.61
CA GLU A 43 14.92 2.67 -6.76
C GLU A 43 14.65 4.14 -6.41
N GLU A 44 14.32 4.98 -7.40
CA GLU A 44 14.02 6.39 -7.18
C GLU A 44 12.84 6.54 -6.20
N SER A 45 11.75 5.81 -6.42
CA SER A 45 10.59 5.86 -5.54
C SER A 45 10.90 5.38 -4.11
N LEU A 46 11.66 4.28 -3.97
CA LEU A 46 12.05 3.76 -2.65
C LEU A 46 13.02 4.69 -1.93
N SER A 47 13.91 5.37 -2.68
CA SER A 47 14.82 6.36 -2.10
C SER A 47 14.04 7.53 -1.49
N ILE A 48 13.03 8.05 -2.19
CA ILE A 48 12.15 9.12 -1.69
C ILE A 48 11.37 8.66 -0.44
N LEU A 49 10.90 7.41 -0.45
CA LEU A 49 10.14 6.81 0.66
C LEU A 49 10.99 6.48 1.90
N LYS A 50 12.30 6.26 1.74
CA LYS A 50 13.22 5.91 2.83
C LYS A 50 14.03 7.10 3.35
N ALA A 51 14.17 8.17 2.57
CA ALA A 51 15.07 9.30 2.87
C ALA A 51 14.59 10.22 4.01
N ASN A 52 13.34 10.09 4.49
CA ASN A 52 12.73 11.12 5.33
C ASN A 52 12.34 10.64 6.74
N CYS A 53 13.03 11.17 7.75
CA CYS A 53 12.83 10.81 9.16
C CYS A 53 11.53 11.34 9.80
N GLN A 54 10.68 12.08 9.07
CA GLN A 54 9.51 12.75 9.65
C GLN A 54 8.23 11.89 9.64
N TYR A 55 8.25 10.74 8.98
CA TYR A 55 7.23 9.70 9.04
C TYR A 55 7.83 8.33 9.33
N THR A 56 7.01 7.42 9.83
CA THR A 56 7.38 6.02 10.03
C THR A 56 6.77 5.19 8.91
N LEU A 57 7.61 4.68 8.02
CA LEU A 57 7.25 3.72 6.99
C LEU A 57 8.08 2.45 7.21
N HIS A 58 7.39 1.33 7.40
CA HIS A 58 8.00 0.01 7.46
C HIS A 58 7.42 -0.82 6.33
N ILE A 59 8.29 -1.24 5.43
CA ILE A 59 7.96 -2.11 4.30
C ILE A 59 8.73 -3.40 4.53
N ALA A 60 8.02 -4.52 4.52
CA ALA A 60 8.58 -5.85 4.63
C ALA A 60 8.13 -6.65 3.40
N ASN A 61 9.06 -6.83 2.46
CA ASN A 61 8.87 -7.59 1.23
C ASN A 61 9.79 -8.81 1.29
N LYS A 62 9.23 -10.02 1.21
CA LYS A 62 10.03 -11.23 1.17
C LYS A 62 9.34 -12.37 0.44
N MET A 63 10.12 -13.08 -0.35
CA MET A 63 9.74 -14.34 -0.97
C MET A 63 10.28 -15.49 -0.11
N TYR A 64 9.44 -16.46 0.17
CA TYR A 64 9.81 -17.72 0.80
C TYR A 64 9.62 -18.84 -0.22
N VAL A 65 10.65 -19.65 -0.42
CA VAL A 65 10.66 -20.76 -1.38
C VAL A 65 10.79 -22.08 -0.62
N GLN A 66 10.17 -23.14 -1.11
CA GLN A 66 10.28 -24.46 -0.48
C GLN A 66 11.75 -24.92 -0.39
N ASP A 67 12.10 -25.60 0.71
CA ASP A 67 13.49 -25.91 1.05
C ASP A 67 14.24 -26.79 0.02
N ASP A 68 13.52 -27.66 -0.70
CA ASP A 68 14.08 -28.54 -1.73
C ASP A 68 14.27 -27.88 -3.11
N PHE A 69 13.97 -26.58 -3.24
CA PHE A 69 14.18 -25.81 -4.46
C PHE A 69 15.40 -24.90 -4.35
N PRO A 70 16.50 -25.19 -5.08
CA PRO A 70 17.65 -24.31 -5.11
C PRO A 70 17.29 -22.98 -5.78
N ILE A 71 17.67 -21.88 -5.13
CA ILE A 71 17.42 -20.52 -5.62
C ILE A 71 18.65 -20.07 -6.41
N ASN A 72 18.43 -19.47 -7.58
CA ASN A 72 19.52 -18.92 -8.37
C ASN A 72 20.16 -17.72 -7.64
N ASP A 73 21.49 -17.73 -7.50
CA ASP A 73 22.26 -16.66 -6.86
C ASP A 73 22.08 -15.30 -7.56
N SER A 74 21.96 -15.28 -8.90
CA SER A 74 21.73 -14.04 -9.63
C SER A 74 20.36 -13.44 -9.29
N PHE A 75 19.33 -14.28 -9.23
CA PHE A 75 17.99 -13.85 -8.82
C PHE A 75 17.96 -13.34 -7.38
N THR A 76 18.69 -14.02 -6.48
CA THR A 76 18.83 -13.60 -5.08
C THR A 76 19.47 -12.21 -4.98
N ARG A 77 20.54 -11.98 -5.75
CA ARG A 77 21.20 -10.67 -5.80
C ARG A 77 20.26 -9.60 -6.32
N ASP A 78 19.59 -9.84 -7.44
CA ASP A 78 18.71 -8.86 -8.08
C ASP A 78 17.50 -8.53 -7.17
N ALA A 79 16.91 -9.54 -6.51
CA ALA A 79 15.84 -9.35 -5.54
C ALA A 79 16.25 -8.41 -4.38
N VAL A 80 17.48 -8.56 -3.88
CA VAL A 80 17.99 -7.78 -2.74
C VAL A 80 18.45 -6.39 -3.18
N GLU A 81 19.19 -6.29 -4.28
CA GLU A 81 19.82 -5.04 -4.72
C GLU A 81 18.80 -4.09 -5.36
N ILE A 82 17.95 -4.60 -6.25
CA ILE A 82 17.04 -3.77 -7.07
C ILE A 82 15.70 -3.58 -6.36
N PHE A 83 15.13 -4.66 -5.83
CA PHE A 83 13.77 -4.63 -5.28
C PHE A 83 13.72 -4.52 -3.76
N HIS A 84 14.88 -4.55 -3.10
CA HIS A 84 15.00 -4.57 -1.64
C HIS A 84 14.10 -5.63 -0.99
N ALA A 85 13.93 -6.76 -1.66
CA ALA A 85 13.14 -7.89 -1.22
C ALA A 85 14.05 -8.99 -0.69
N GLY A 86 13.68 -9.56 0.46
CA GLY A 86 14.36 -10.76 0.93
C GLY A 86 13.95 -11.98 0.11
N ILE A 87 14.83 -12.96 0.04
CA ILE A 87 14.49 -14.32 -0.40
C ILE A 87 15.10 -15.34 0.54
N GLU A 88 14.36 -16.41 0.85
CA GLU A 88 14.83 -17.45 1.76
C GLU A 88 14.10 -18.78 1.53
N ASN A 89 14.83 -19.89 1.69
CA ASN A 89 14.25 -21.23 1.73
C ASN A 89 13.62 -21.55 3.10
N VAL A 90 12.43 -22.16 3.08
CA VAL A 90 11.67 -22.60 4.25
C VAL A 90 10.97 -23.90 3.93
N ASP A 91 10.99 -24.86 4.86
CA ASP A 91 10.27 -26.13 4.72
C ASP A 91 8.77 -25.95 5.06
N PHE A 92 7.95 -25.76 4.04
CA PHE A 92 6.49 -25.63 4.15
C PHE A 92 5.78 -26.91 4.59
N ASN A 93 6.45 -28.08 4.52
CA ASN A 93 5.86 -29.31 5.08
C ASN A 93 5.73 -29.23 6.61
N LYS A 94 6.52 -28.33 7.23
CA LYS A 94 6.40 -27.98 8.65
C LYS A 94 5.63 -26.67 8.79
N SER A 95 4.36 -26.69 8.38
CA SER A 95 3.51 -25.50 8.27
C SER A 95 3.53 -24.57 9.50
N THR A 96 3.45 -25.11 10.72
CA THR A 96 3.53 -24.33 11.96
C THR A 96 4.86 -23.62 12.14
N GLU A 97 5.98 -24.30 11.86
CA GLU A 97 7.32 -23.71 11.96
C GLU A 97 7.54 -22.66 10.86
N ALA A 98 7.11 -22.97 9.64
CA ALA A 98 7.18 -22.06 8.49
C ALA A 98 6.38 -20.78 8.72
N ALA A 99 5.11 -20.90 9.12
CA ALA A 99 4.26 -19.75 9.44
C ALA A 99 4.82 -18.93 10.61
N GLY A 100 5.32 -19.59 11.67
CA GLY A 100 5.99 -18.94 12.79
C GLY A 100 7.17 -18.10 12.35
N LYS A 101 8.07 -18.67 11.53
CA LYS A 101 9.24 -17.99 10.98
C LYS A 101 8.88 -16.78 10.12
N ILE A 102 7.85 -16.91 9.27
CA ILE A 102 7.34 -15.82 8.45
C ILE A 102 6.78 -14.69 9.33
N ASN A 103 5.93 -15.04 10.30
CA ASN A 103 5.30 -14.09 11.21
C ASN A 103 6.34 -13.34 12.05
N GLU A 104 7.31 -14.05 12.64
CA GLU A 104 8.39 -13.44 13.43
C GLU A 104 9.23 -12.46 12.60
N TRP A 105 9.52 -12.81 11.34
CA TRP A 105 10.24 -11.92 10.46
C TRP A 105 9.44 -10.65 10.16
N VAL A 106 8.14 -10.76 9.83
CA VAL A 106 7.28 -9.59 9.59
C VAL A 106 7.13 -8.74 10.85
N GLU A 107 6.94 -9.35 12.01
CA GLU A 107 6.87 -8.65 13.28
C GLU A 107 8.14 -7.84 13.53
N LYS A 108 9.32 -8.44 13.31
CA LYS A 108 10.60 -7.75 13.44
C LYS A 108 10.74 -6.58 12.48
N GLN A 109 10.43 -6.77 11.19
CA GLN A 109 10.54 -5.71 10.18
C GLN A 109 9.58 -4.55 10.44
N THR A 110 8.40 -4.84 10.99
CA THR A 110 7.36 -3.84 11.24
C THR A 110 7.39 -3.30 12.67
N LYS A 111 8.41 -3.64 13.47
CA LYS A 111 8.54 -3.26 14.89
C LYS A 111 7.29 -3.62 15.71
N ASN A 112 6.83 -4.86 15.54
CA ASN A 112 5.66 -5.46 16.19
C ASN A 112 4.32 -4.80 15.83
N LYS A 113 4.25 -4.06 14.72
CA LYS A 113 3.01 -3.40 14.27
C LYS A 113 2.11 -4.30 13.44
N ILE A 114 2.68 -5.24 12.70
CA ILE A 114 1.95 -6.23 11.92
C ILE A 114 2.35 -7.60 12.46
N LYS A 115 1.35 -8.41 12.80
CA LYS A 115 1.50 -9.73 13.42
C LYS A 115 0.63 -10.74 12.70
N ASN A 116 0.98 -12.03 12.80
CA ASN A 116 0.14 -13.13 12.34
C ASN A 116 -0.34 -12.95 10.88
N VAL A 117 0.57 -12.61 9.98
CA VAL A 117 0.26 -12.45 8.54
C VAL A 117 0.04 -13.80 7.85
N MET A 118 0.58 -14.87 8.42
CA MET A 118 0.56 -16.22 7.88
C MET A 118 -0.13 -17.14 8.87
N ASP A 119 -1.26 -17.71 8.47
CA ASP A 119 -1.92 -18.79 9.21
C ASP A 119 -1.31 -20.12 8.74
N PRO A 120 -0.78 -20.98 9.63
CA PRO A 120 -0.23 -22.27 9.24
C PRO A 120 -1.22 -23.16 8.46
N ALA A 121 -2.53 -22.97 8.61
CA ALA A 121 -3.54 -23.72 7.88
C ALA A 121 -3.55 -23.46 6.36
N ILE A 122 -2.92 -22.37 5.89
CA ILE A 122 -2.83 -22.06 4.46
C ILE A 122 -1.57 -22.64 3.79
N LEU A 123 -0.66 -23.21 4.58
CA LEU A 123 0.56 -23.85 4.09
C LEU A 123 0.37 -25.37 4.07
N ASP A 124 0.73 -25.98 2.95
CA ASP A 124 0.62 -27.42 2.73
C ASP A 124 1.85 -28.00 2.00
N GLU A 125 1.85 -29.31 1.79
CA GLU A 125 2.92 -30.03 1.08
C GLU A 125 3.07 -29.64 -0.40
N TYR A 126 2.07 -28.95 -0.98
CA TYR A 126 2.09 -28.46 -2.36
C TYR A 126 2.56 -27.01 -2.45
N THR A 127 2.73 -26.33 -1.32
CA THR A 127 3.21 -24.96 -1.27
C THR A 127 4.66 -24.92 -1.76
N ARG A 128 4.92 -24.06 -2.76
CA ARG A 128 6.26 -23.92 -3.37
C ARG A 128 6.87 -22.55 -3.16
N VAL A 129 6.04 -21.52 -3.24
CA VAL A 129 6.46 -20.13 -3.06
C VAL A 129 5.37 -19.39 -2.28
N VAL A 130 5.79 -18.60 -1.30
CA VAL A 130 4.94 -17.68 -0.55
C VAL A 130 5.52 -16.28 -0.67
N LEU A 131 4.70 -15.34 -1.13
CA LEU A 131 5.04 -13.93 -1.22
C LEU A 131 4.41 -13.17 -0.06
N VAL A 132 5.24 -12.49 0.73
CA VAL A 132 4.80 -11.73 1.89
C VAL A 132 5.06 -10.24 1.65
N ASN A 133 4.00 -9.47 1.73
CA ASN A 133 4.02 -8.02 1.73
C ASN A 133 3.40 -7.48 3.02
N ALA A 134 4.16 -6.74 3.82
CA ALA A 134 3.63 -6.04 4.97
C ALA A 134 4.05 -4.57 4.95
N ILE A 135 3.06 -3.67 5.02
CA ILE A 135 3.28 -2.21 4.96
C ILE A 135 2.64 -1.58 6.18
N TYR A 136 3.46 -0.98 7.03
CA TYR A 136 3.01 -0.13 8.11
C TYR A 136 3.39 1.31 7.81
N PHE A 137 2.41 2.21 7.86
CA PHE A 137 2.63 3.64 7.66
C PHE A 137 2.01 4.44 8.80
N LYS A 138 2.79 5.40 9.32
CA LYS A 138 2.34 6.41 10.27
C LYS A 138 3.08 7.71 10.00
N GLY A 139 2.40 8.69 9.42
CA GLY A 139 2.93 10.03 9.18
C GLY A 139 2.41 11.06 10.18
N ASN A 140 3.20 12.11 10.39
CA ASN A 140 2.76 13.32 11.08
C ASN A 140 2.34 14.34 10.03
N TRP A 141 1.14 14.91 10.14
CA TRP A 141 0.70 15.98 9.23
C TRP A 141 1.70 17.15 9.27
N SER A 142 2.00 17.74 8.11
CA SER A 142 2.76 19.00 8.03
C SER A 142 2.04 20.10 8.83
N ASN A 143 0.71 20.04 8.75
CA ASN A 143 -0.23 20.91 9.40
C ASN A 143 -1.14 20.10 10.34
N PRO A 144 -0.75 19.88 11.61
CA PRO A 144 -1.48 19.00 12.52
C PRO A 144 -2.84 19.56 12.96
N PHE A 145 -3.75 18.65 13.28
CA PHE A 145 -5.02 18.95 13.94
C PHE A 145 -4.79 19.20 15.44
N SER A 146 -5.53 20.15 16.01
CA SER A 146 -5.51 20.36 17.45
C SER A 146 -6.35 19.29 18.15
N GLU A 147 -5.77 18.59 19.13
CA GLU A 147 -6.48 17.56 19.90
C GLU A 147 -7.72 18.12 20.61
N PHE A 148 -7.64 19.34 21.13
CA PHE A 148 -8.77 20.04 21.78
C PHE A 148 -9.95 20.32 20.84
N ARG A 149 -9.74 20.28 19.52
CA ARG A 149 -10.80 20.45 18.52
C ARG A 149 -11.34 19.12 18.01
N THR A 150 -10.85 17.99 18.51
CA THR A 150 -11.39 16.67 18.18
C THR A 150 -12.65 16.43 18.99
N ILE A 151 -13.77 16.18 18.30
CA ILE A 151 -15.07 15.98 18.93
C ILE A 151 -15.81 14.82 18.25
N LYS A 152 -16.73 14.18 18.97
CA LYS A 152 -17.62 13.16 18.38
C LYS A 152 -18.52 13.81 17.32
N LYS A 153 -18.56 13.20 16.14
CA LYS A 153 -19.47 13.56 15.04
C LYS A 153 -20.04 12.30 14.41
N ARG A 154 -21.21 12.44 13.79
CA ARG A 154 -21.82 11.38 12.99
C ARG A 154 -21.00 11.13 11.74
N PHE A 155 -20.69 9.86 11.48
CA PHE A 155 -20.17 9.35 10.22
C PHE A 155 -21.24 8.43 9.65
N PHE A 156 -21.73 8.76 8.46
CA PHE A 156 -22.81 8.04 7.81
C PHE A 156 -22.25 6.84 7.05
N GLU A 157 -22.62 5.64 7.47
CA GLU A 157 -22.28 4.40 6.75
C GLU A 157 -23.23 4.19 5.57
N THR A 158 -24.49 4.65 5.73
CA THR A 158 -25.50 4.72 4.68
C THR A 158 -26.31 6.01 4.84
N LYS A 159 -27.26 6.29 3.94
CA LYS A 159 -28.17 7.44 4.09
C LYS A 159 -28.98 7.44 5.40
N ASN A 160 -29.22 6.26 5.97
CA ASN A 160 -30.09 6.09 7.14
C ASN A 160 -29.34 5.62 8.40
N ASP A 161 -28.07 5.23 8.28
CA ASP A 161 -27.30 4.66 9.39
C ASP A 161 -26.01 5.43 9.63
N PHE A 162 -25.68 5.63 10.90
CA PHE A 162 -24.49 6.37 11.30
C PHE A 162 -23.90 5.88 12.61
N ILE A 163 -22.59 6.05 12.74
CA ILE A 163 -21.85 5.87 13.98
C ILE A 163 -21.26 7.20 14.44
N GLU A 164 -20.98 7.34 15.74
CA GLU A 164 -20.27 8.49 16.27
C GLU A 164 -18.77 8.22 16.36
N VAL A 165 -17.97 9.03 15.65
CA VAL A 165 -16.52 8.87 15.57
C VAL A 165 -15.80 10.13 16.03
N ASP A 166 -14.60 9.96 16.58
CA ASP A 166 -13.75 11.09 16.94
C ASP A 166 -13.26 11.77 15.66
N THR A 167 -13.76 12.98 15.43
CA THR A 167 -13.51 13.75 14.21
C THR A 167 -12.59 14.91 14.52
N MET A 168 -11.45 14.95 13.84
CA MET A 168 -10.48 16.02 13.94
C MET A 168 -10.97 17.22 13.11
N HIS A 169 -10.79 18.43 13.64
CA HIS A 169 -11.22 19.64 12.95
C HIS A 169 -10.06 20.63 12.74
N ARG A 170 -9.95 21.13 11.51
CA ARG A 170 -9.09 22.26 11.15
C ARG A 170 -9.91 23.28 10.39
N TYR A 171 -9.86 24.52 10.84
CA TYR A 171 -10.58 25.62 10.23
C TYR A 171 -9.60 26.52 9.49
N SER A 172 -10.02 27.07 8.35
CA SER A 172 -9.19 27.97 7.53
C SER A 172 -7.82 27.38 7.17
N GLY A 173 -7.79 26.09 6.81
CA GLY A 173 -6.57 25.41 6.41
C GLY A 173 -6.30 25.61 4.92
N LYS A 174 -5.08 26.01 4.56
CA LYS A 174 -4.64 26.05 3.15
C LYS A 174 -4.19 24.67 2.71
N PHE A 175 -4.90 24.07 1.76
CA PHE A 175 -4.65 22.74 1.25
C PHE A 175 -4.87 22.69 -0.26
N ASN A 176 -4.23 21.74 -0.93
CA ASN A 176 -4.52 21.41 -2.31
C ASN A 176 -5.91 20.78 -2.39
N PHE A 177 -6.82 21.41 -3.13
CA PHE A 177 -8.22 21.04 -3.21
C PHE A 177 -8.72 21.10 -4.66
N TYR A 178 -9.68 20.25 -4.98
CA TYR A 178 -10.38 20.27 -6.27
C TYR A 178 -11.74 19.61 -6.13
N GLU A 179 -12.79 20.21 -6.66
CA GLU A 179 -14.10 19.57 -6.78
C GLU A 179 -14.30 19.13 -8.23
N SER A 180 -14.33 17.81 -8.45
CA SER A 180 -14.45 17.21 -9.77
C SER A 180 -15.92 17.10 -10.17
N PRO A 181 -16.38 17.85 -11.18
CA PRO A 181 -17.76 17.72 -11.67
C PRO A 181 -17.99 16.37 -12.36
N GLU A 182 -16.94 15.81 -12.96
CA GLU A 182 -17.00 14.52 -13.68
C GLU A 182 -17.19 13.35 -12.73
N LEU A 183 -16.48 13.35 -11.59
CA LEU A 183 -16.53 12.28 -10.61
C LEU A 183 -17.59 12.53 -9.51
N ASP A 184 -18.21 13.71 -9.50
CA ASP A 184 -19.11 14.17 -8.43
C ASP A 184 -18.48 13.98 -7.03
N ALA A 185 -17.23 14.45 -6.90
CA ALA A 185 -16.42 14.23 -5.71
C ALA A 185 -15.43 15.35 -5.45
N LYS A 186 -15.07 15.50 -4.18
CA LYS A 186 -14.07 16.44 -3.68
C LYS A 186 -12.75 15.73 -3.43
N PHE A 187 -11.67 16.29 -3.95
CA PHE A 187 -10.30 15.88 -3.69
C PHE A 187 -9.67 16.85 -2.70
N LEU A 188 -9.06 16.30 -1.65
CA LEU A 188 -8.30 17.05 -0.66
C LEU A 188 -6.95 16.39 -0.47
N GLU A 189 -5.88 17.09 -0.81
CA GLU A 189 -4.52 16.62 -0.56
C GLU A 189 -3.93 17.28 0.68
N MET A 190 -3.52 16.44 1.62
CA MET A 190 -2.96 16.83 2.92
C MET A 190 -1.50 16.38 3.03
N PRO A 191 -0.53 17.31 3.08
CA PRO A 191 0.89 16.94 3.16
C PRO A 191 1.28 16.44 4.55
N TYR A 192 2.16 15.44 4.59
CA TYR A 192 2.90 15.05 5.79
C TYR A 192 4.12 15.95 6.00
N LYS A 193 4.64 15.95 7.22
CA LYS A 193 5.85 16.68 7.58
C LYS A 193 7.05 16.08 6.85
N GLY A 194 8.00 16.94 6.47
CA GLY A 194 9.29 16.56 5.88
C GLY A 194 9.38 16.68 4.37
N ASP A 195 8.28 17.06 3.69
CA ASP A 195 8.18 17.15 2.23
C ASP A 195 8.33 15.77 1.53
N GLY A 196 7.57 15.56 0.45
CA GLY A 196 7.64 14.33 -0.38
C GLY A 196 6.54 13.27 -0.15
N LEU A 197 5.65 13.43 0.83
CA LEU A 197 4.45 12.59 0.98
C LEU A 197 3.20 13.40 1.33
N SER A 198 2.09 13.03 0.72
CA SER A 198 0.75 13.56 1.01
C SER A 198 -0.27 12.43 1.09
N MET A 199 -1.40 12.70 1.73
CA MET A 199 -2.60 11.88 1.65
C MET A 199 -3.65 12.62 0.83
N THR A 200 -4.09 12.01 -0.27
CA THR A 200 -5.24 12.47 -1.04
C THR A 200 -6.49 11.76 -0.55
N ILE A 201 -7.48 12.53 -0.13
CA ILE A 201 -8.80 12.06 0.26
C ILE A 201 -9.76 12.42 -0.86
N VAL A 202 -10.52 11.43 -1.32
CA VAL A 202 -11.56 11.60 -2.34
C VAL A 202 -12.89 11.33 -1.67
N LEU A 203 -13.73 12.36 -1.57
CA LEU A 203 -15.01 12.31 -0.88
C LEU A 203 -16.13 12.51 -1.92
N PRO A 204 -16.96 11.48 -2.20
CA PRO A 204 -18.13 11.66 -3.05
C PRO A 204 -19.11 12.67 -2.44
N ASN A 205 -19.83 13.40 -3.29
CA ASN A 205 -20.84 14.35 -2.85
C ASN A 205 -22.11 13.66 -2.31
N ASP A 206 -22.50 12.50 -2.88
CA ASP A 206 -23.54 11.61 -2.31
C ASP A 206 -22.92 10.65 -1.27
N ILE A 207 -23.62 10.46 -0.15
CA ILE A 207 -23.29 9.48 0.90
C ILE A 207 -23.16 8.06 0.32
N GLU A 208 -23.94 7.71 -0.70
CA GLU A 208 -23.89 6.41 -1.39
C GLU A 208 -23.03 6.43 -2.66
N GLY A 209 -22.30 7.52 -2.92
CA GLY A 209 -21.53 7.74 -4.14
C GLY A 209 -20.24 6.90 -4.26
N LEU A 210 -19.79 6.25 -3.18
CA LEU A 210 -18.52 5.52 -3.16
C LEU A 210 -18.45 4.41 -4.23
N ALA A 211 -19.52 3.63 -4.40
CA ALA A 211 -19.57 2.56 -5.40
C ALA A 211 -19.52 3.09 -6.86
N SER A 212 -19.91 4.35 -7.08
CA SER A 212 -19.75 5.02 -8.38
C SER A 212 -18.29 5.40 -8.64
N LEU A 213 -17.61 5.92 -7.61
CA LEU A 213 -16.19 6.26 -7.67
C LEU A 213 -15.31 5.02 -7.87
N GLU A 214 -15.59 3.92 -7.17
CA GLU A 214 -14.84 2.66 -7.32
C GLU A 214 -14.91 2.09 -8.73
N ARG A 215 -16.06 2.23 -9.41
CA ARG A 215 -16.19 1.83 -10.83
C ARG A 215 -15.40 2.73 -11.78
N GLN A 216 -15.03 3.93 -11.35
CA GLN A 216 -14.26 4.91 -12.10
C GLN A 216 -12.85 5.09 -11.52
N ILE A 217 -12.34 4.08 -10.81
CA ILE A 217 -11.09 4.19 -10.05
C ILE A 217 -9.89 4.63 -10.91
N GLY A 218 -9.86 4.28 -12.21
CA GLY A 218 -8.84 4.75 -13.13
C GLY A 218 -8.77 6.28 -13.20
N LYS A 219 -9.92 6.94 -13.37
CA LYS A 219 -10.03 8.41 -13.39
C LYS A 219 -9.72 9.04 -12.04
N VAL A 220 -10.03 8.35 -10.94
CA VAL A 220 -9.68 8.82 -9.59
C VAL A 220 -8.16 8.93 -9.41
N PHE A 221 -7.39 8.06 -10.06
CA PHE A 221 -5.92 8.08 -10.02
C PHE A 221 -5.27 8.96 -11.09
N GLU A 222 -6.03 9.50 -12.04
CA GLU A 222 -5.51 10.47 -13.01
C GLU A 222 -5.18 11.80 -12.31
N PRO A 223 -4.15 12.54 -12.77
CA PRO A 223 -3.83 13.86 -12.22
C PRO A 223 -5.05 14.79 -12.24
N GLN A 224 -5.42 15.30 -11.07
CA GLN A 224 -6.50 16.27 -10.91
C GLN A 224 -5.95 17.69 -10.85
N ASN A 225 -6.75 18.69 -11.23
CA ASN A 225 -6.36 20.11 -11.17
C ASN A 225 -6.49 20.67 -9.74
N LEU A 226 -5.64 20.16 -8.84
CA LEU A 226 -5.58 20.60 -7.44
C LEU A 226 -4.96 22.00 -7.33
N GLU A 227 -5.65 22.90 -6.65
CA GLU A 227 -5.17 24.26 -6.35
C GLU A 227 -5.18 24.52 -4.85
N ILE A 228 -4.30 25.41 -4.38
CA ILE A 228 -4.25 25.76 -2.96
C ILE A 228 -5.48 26.61 -2.62
N GLU A 229 -6.38 26.06 -1.83
CA GLU A 229 -7.57 26.74 -1.34
C GLU A 229 -7.62 26.77 0.19
N GLU A 230 -8.32 27.76 0.74
CA GLU A 230 -8.62 27.83 2.17
C GLU A 230 -9.92 27.07 2.47
N VAL A 231 -9.78 25.91 3.12
CA VAL A 231 -10.89 24.99 3.40
C VAL A 231 -10.99 24.61 4.88
N ASN A 232 -12.21 24.30 5.32
CA ASN A 232 -12.47 23.70 6.62
C ASN A 232 -12.47 22.18 6.49
N VAL A 233 -11.61 21.51 7.24
CA VAL A 233 -11.43 20.06 7.18
C VAL A 233 -11.99 19.42 8.45
N ALA A 234 -12.89 18.46 8.27
CA ALA A 234 -13.37 17.55 9.30
C ALA A 234 -12.99 16.13 8.88
N LEU A 235 -12.07 15.49 9.61
CA LEU A 235 -11.51 14.19 9.24
C LEU A 235 -11.61 13.22 10.43
N PRO A 236 -12.37 12.11 10.31
CA PRO A 236 -12.38 11.07 11.32
C PRO A 236 -10.97 10.53 11.61
N LYS A 237 -10.70 10.21 12.87
CA LYS A 237 -9.53 9.39 13.20
C LYS A 237 -9.82 7.96 12.76
N PHE A 238 -8.93 7.36 11.98
CA PHE A 238 -9.09 6.00 11.51
C PHE A 238 -7.79 5.20 11.63
N LYS A 239 -7.95 3.88 11.67
CA LYS A 239 -6.88 2.89 11.58
C LYS A 239 -7.37 1.82 10.61
N ILE A 240 -6.60 1.56 9.55
CA ILE A 240 -6.93 0.53 8.56
C ILE A 240 -5.88 -0.57 8.67
N GLU A 241 -6.33 -1.79 8.96
CA GLU A 241 -5.55 -3.00 8.92
C GLU A 241 -6.25 -3.96 7.95
N ASN A 242 -5.50 -4.49 6.98
CA ASN A 242 -6.05 -5.40 5.99
C ASN A 242 -5.02 -6.46 5.62
N THR A 243 -5.46 -7.71 5.51
CA THR A 243 -4.69 -8.86 5.04
C THR A 243 -5.38 -9.38 3.80
N LEU A 244 -4.65 -9.46 2.69
CA LEU A 244 -5.18 -9.91 1.40
C LEU A 244 -4.38 -11.10 0.91
N GLU A 245 -5.09 -12.15 0.49
CA GLU A 245 -4.48 -13.25 -0.27
C GLU A 245 -4.37 -12.80 -1.73
N LEU A 246 -3.16 -12.43 -2.15
CA LEU A 246 -2.93 -11.86 -3.47
C LEU A 246 -3.15 -12.86 -4.60
N THR A 247 -2.96 -14.17 -4.36
CA THR A 247 -3.14 -15.21 -5.38
C THR A 247 -4.53 -15.18 -6.00
N SER A 248 -5.56 -15.04 -5.16
CA SER A 248 -6.95 -14.93 -5.62
C SER A 248 -7.23 -13.63 -6.39
N VAL A 249 -6.58 -12.52 -6.01
CA VAL A 249 -6.74 -11.22 -6.68
C VAL A 249 -6.03 -11.19 -8.04
N LEU A 250 -4.87 -11.82 -8.16
CA LEU A 250 -4.01 -11.78 -9.34
C LEU A 250 -4.41 -12.79 -10.42
N LYS A 251 -5.21 -13.81 -10.07
CA LYS A 251 -5.78 -14.77 -11.02
C LYS A 251 -7.09 -14.29 -11.69
N ALA A 252 -7.73 -13.27 -11.12
CA ALA A 252 -9.01 -12.73 -11.56
C ALA A 252 -8.86 -11.80 -12.77
#